data_AF-A0A352PJ10-F1
#
_entry.id   AF-A0A352PJ10-F1
#
_cell.length_a   1.000
_cell.length_b   1.000
_cell.length_c   1.000
_cell.angle_alpha   90.00
_cell.angle_beta   90.00
_cell.angle_gamma   90.00
#
_symmetry.space_group_name_H-M   'P 1'
#
loop_
_entity.id
_entity.type
_entity.pdbx_description
1 polymer ?
#
loop_
_entity_poly.entity_id
_entity_poly.type
_entity_poly.pdbx_seq_one_letter_code
_entity_poly.pdbx_strand_id
1 'polypeptide(L)'
;MTHRYRTIFPFVLIILSLGLMLVVALSFAYNKKYAPPAPPSESVAQTISQAQYESAVLEILNKYKSPQDAPTARKGIESLSVPANYKTLHLELVIAFARIEQGVNGDEKNIQEGNDLLEELKRQYSWMAH
;
A
#
# COMPACT_ATOMS: atom_id res chain seq x y z
N MET A 1 -7.04 78.78 -37.73
CA MET A 1 -6.33 78.25 -36.55
C MET A 1 -6.16 76.75 -36.71
N THR A 2 -4.91 76.34 -36.88
CA THR A 2 -4.43 74.97 -37.02
C THR A 2 -4.73 74.13 -35.79
N HIS A 3 -5.40 72.98 -35.96
CA HIS A 3 -5.40 71.94 -34.95
C HIS A 3 -5.12 70.57 -35.59
N ARG A 4 -3.85 70.23 -35.48
CA ARG A 4 -3.09 69.13 -36.08
C ARG A 4 -3.22 67.89 -35.18
N TYR A 5 -4.38 67.23 -35.18
CA TYR A 5 -4.64 66.03 -34.35
C TYR A 5 -4.66 64.70 -35.12
N ARG A 6 -4.19 64.68 -36.38
CA ARG A 6 -4.24 63.49 -37.25
C ARG A 6 -3.10 62.48 -37.05
N THR A 7 -2.14 62.73 -36.16
CA THR A 7 -0.92 61.90 -36.04
C THR A 7 -0.68 61.27 -34.67
N ILE A 8 -1.50 61.55 -33.64
CA ILE A 8 -1.28 61.04 -32.26
C ILE A 8 -1.95 59.67 -32.06
N PHE A 9 -3.05 59.40 -32.77
CA PHE A 9 -3.81 58.15 -32.68
C PHE A 9 -2.97 56.86 -32.91
N PRO A 10 -2.06 56.77 -33.92
CA PRO A 10 -1.25 55.57 -34.08
C PRO A 10 -0.24 55.38 -32.95
N PHE A 11 0.33 56.45 -32.38
CA PHE A 11 1.28 56.33 -31.27
C PHE A 11 0.62 55.84 -29.99
N VAL A 12 -0.62 56.28 -29.72
CA VAL A 12 -1.38 55.79 -28.56
C VAL A 12 -1.67 54.29 -28.70
N LEU A 13 -2.03 53.82 -29.90
CA LEU A 13 -2.24 52.38 -30.15
C LEU A 13 -0.96 51.56 -30.02
N ILE A 14 0.19 52.09 -30.47
CA ILE A 14 1.49 51.43 -30.34
C ILE A 14 1.88 51.31 -28.86
N ILE A 15 1.76 52.39 -28.08
CA ILE A 15 2.08 52.38 -26.64
C ILE A 15 1.14 51.44 -25.89
N LEU A 16 -0.16 51.43 -26.22
CA LEU A 16 -1.14 50.52 -25.62
C LEU A 16 -0.82 49.05 -25.94
N SER A 17 -0.46 48.75 -27.19
CA SER A 17 -0.08 47.40 -27.62
C SER A 17 1.20 46.90 -26.93
N LEU A 18 2.21 47.77 -26.80
CA LEU A 18 3.44 47.47 -26.07
C LEU A 18 3.18 47.24 -24.58
N GLY A 19 2.30 48.05 -23.97
CA GLY A 19 1.87 47.86 -22.59
C GLY A 19 1.15 46.52 -22.38
N LEU A 20 0.22 46.17 -23.27
CA LEU A 20 -0.52 44.90 -23.19
C LEU A 20 0.42 43.69 -23.32
N MET A 21 1.38 43.75 -24.25
CA MET A 21 2.37 42.69 -24.45
C MET A 21 3.25 42.50 -23.22
N LEU A 22 3.61 43.59 -22.54
CA LEU A 22 4.41 43.55 -21.32
C LEU A 22 3.63 42.96 -20.14
N VAL A 23 2.34 43.27 -20.01
CA VAL A 23 1.45 42.67 -18.99
C VAL A 23 1.28 41.16 -19.19
N VAL A 24 1.14 40.70 -20.44
CA VAL A 24 1.04 39.27 -20.75
C VAL A 24 2.38 38.55 -20.47
N ALA A 25 3.50 39.15 -20.86
CA ALA A 25 4.83 38.59 -20.60
C ALA A 25 5.11 38.47 -19.09
N LEU A 26 4.77 39.50 -18.30
CA LEU A 26 4.88 39.45 -16.85
C LEU A 26 3.94 38.40 -16.25
N SER A 27 2.69 38.30 -16.70
CA SER A 27 1.74 37.29 -16.22
C SER A 27 2.25 35.87 -16.42
N PHE A 28 2.85 35.57 -17.58
CA PHE A 28 3.49 34.27 -17.84
C PHE A 28 4.76 34.04 -17.01
N ALA A 29 5.58 35.08 -16.80
CA ALA A 29 6.78 34.98 -15.97
C ALA A 29 6.45 34.73 -14.48
N TYR A 30 5.37 35.36 -13.97
CA TYR A 30 4.86 35.12 -12.62
C TYR A 30 4.25 33.70 -12.48
N ASN A 31 3.56 33.19 -13.49
CA ASN A 31 2.95 31.85 -13.44
C ASN A 31 3.96 30.69 -13.50
N LYS A 32 5.19 30.90 -14.01
CA LYS A 32 6.22 29.85 -14.06
C LYS A 32 6.75 29.40 -12.69
N LYS A 33 6.48 30.14 -11.61
CA LYS A 33 6.90 29.76 -10.24
C LYS A 33 5.97 28.75 -9.54
N TYR A 34 4.89 28.35 -10.19
CA TYR A 34 3.97 27.33 -9.69
C TYR A 34 3.97 26.12 -10.63
N ALA A 35 5.11 25.44 -10.75
CA ALA A 35 5.05 24.02 -11.04
C ALA A 35 4.44 23.35 -9.80
N PRO A 36 3.29 22.67 -9.90
CA PRO A 36 2.82 21.84 -8.80
C PRO A 36 3.96 20.88 -8.42
N PRO A 37 4.27 20.69 -7.13
CA PRO A 37 5.14 19.59 -6.75
C PRO A 37 4.58 18.32 -7.40
N ALA A 38 5.45 17.50 -7.98
CA ALA A 38 5.05 16.20 -8.49
C ALA A 38 4.18 15.51 -7.42
N PRO A 39 3.05 14.88 -7.80
CA PRO A 39 2.28 14.14 -6.82
C PRO A 39 3.24 13.23 -6.08
N PRO A 40 3.12 13.10 -4.74
CA PRO A 40 3.97 12.18 -4.00
C PRO A 40 3.87 10.85 -4.74
N SER A 41 5.00 10.33 -5.19
CA SER A 41 5.06 8.94 -5.64
C SER A 41 4.53 8.16 -4.46
N GLU A 42 3.26 7.75 -4.52
CA GLU A 42 2.73 6.76 -3.61
C GLU A 42 3.71 5.61 -3.74
N SER A 43 4.52 5.44 -2.71
CA SER A 43 5.21 4.20 -2.45
C SER A 43 4.08 3.19 -2.46
N VAL A 44 3.88 2.52 -3.60
CA VAL A 44 2.99 1.38 -3.73
C VAL A 44 3.44 0.48 -2.60
N ALA A 45 2.67 0.47 -1.50
CA ALA A 45 3.01 -0.29 -0.31
C ALA A 45 3.34 -1.68 -0.83
N GLN A 46 4.61 -2.08 -0.71
CA GLN A 46 5.13 -3.27 -1.38
C GLN A 46 4.22 -4.41 -1.00
N THR A 47 3.29 -4.73 -1.90
CA THR A 47 2.26 -5.70 -1.63
C THR A 47 3.00 -7.00 -1.85
N ILE A 48 3.38 -7.65 -0.76
CA ILE A 48 4.04 -8.95 -0.82
C ILE A 48 3.27 -9.83 -1.80
N SER A 49 3.99 -10.47 -2.72
CA SER A 49 3.33 -11.30 -3.72
C SER A 49 2.68 -12.50 -3.03
N GLN A 50 1.62 -13.04 -3.63
CA GLN A 50 0.94 -14.23 -3.11
C GLN A 50 1.93 -15.39 -2.90
N ALA A 51 2.80 -15.63 -3.88
CA ALA A 51 3.83 -16.66 -3.80
C ALA A 51 4.84 -16.43 -2.66
N GLN A 52 5.19 -15.18 -2.36
CA GLN A 52 6.05 -14.85 -1.22
C GLN A 52 5.37 -15.12 0.11
N TYR A 53 4.09 -14.77 0.23
CA TYR A 53 3.30 -15.10 1.42
C TYR A 53 3.16 -16.61 1.62
N GLU A 54 2.79 -17.34 0.57
CA GLU A 54 2.64 -18.80 0.61
C GLU A 54 3.95 -19.49 1.02
N SER A 55 5.07 -19.08 0.42
CA SER A 55 6.40 -19.62 0.77
C SER A 55 6.77 -19.34 2.23
N ALA A 56 6.49 -18.15 2.75
CA ALA A 56 6.76 -17.79 4.13
C ALA A 56 5.89 -18.58 5.12
N VAL A 57 4.61 -18.77 4.81
CA VAL A 57 3.71 -19.62 5.60
C VAL A 57 4.22 -21.07 5.60
N LEU A 58 4.57 -21.62 4.43
CA LEU A 58 5.13 -22.98 4.33
C LEU A 58 6.41 -23.14 5.15
N GLU A 59 7.30 -22.14 5.14
CA GLU A 59 8.51 -22.18 5.96
C GLU A 59 8.17 -22.28 7.46
N ILE A 60 7.16 -21.54 7.92
CA ILE A 60 6.70 -21.57 9.30
C ILE A 60 6.06 -22.93 9.63
N LEU A 61 5.17 -23.43 8.76
CA LEU A 61 4.53 -24.74 8.93
C LEU A 61 5.58 -25.86 8.95
N ASN A 62 6.63 -25.77 8.12
CA ASN A 62 7.71 -26.75 8.09
C ASN A 62 8.57 -26.73 9.35
N LYS A 63 8.71 -25.58 10.01
CA LYS A 63 9.43 -25.47 11.29
C LYS A 63 8.58 -25.92 12.49
N TYR A 64 7.26 -25.90 12.37
CA TYR A 64 6.35 -26.41 13.39
C TYR A 64 6.39 -27.95 13.43
N LYS A 65 6.99 -28.53 14.47
CA LYS A 65 7.16 -29.99 14.62
C LYS A 65 6.34 -30.57 15.76
N SER A 66 5.97 -29.74 16.72
CA SER A 66 5.30 -30.15 17.94
C SER A 66 4.39 -29.03 18.46
N PRO A 67 3.37 -29.35 19.28
CA PRO A 67 2.51 -28.33 19.90
C PRO A 67 3.29 -27.24 20.66
N GLN A 68 4.46 -27.58 21.23
CA GLN A 68 5.33 -26.64 21.93
C GLN A 68 5.88 -25.53 21.02
N ASP A 69 5.91 -25.75 19.71
CA ASP A 69 6.36 -24.77 18.72
C ASP A 69 5.26 -23.76 18.34
N ALA A 70 4.01 -23.98 18.77
CA ALA A 70 2.86 -23.16 18.41
C ALA A 70 3.01 -21.67 18.74
N PRO A 71 3.58 -21.24 19.88
CA PRO A 71 3.81 -19.82 20.16
C PRO A 71 4.78 -19.18 19.15
N THR A 72 5.82 -19.92 18.75
CA THR A 72 6.80 -19.47 17.76
C THR A 72 6.18 -19.40 16.37
N ALA A 73 5.42 -20.43 15.98
CA ALA A 73 4.72 -20.47 14.71
C ALA A 73 3.68 -19.33 14.60
N ARG A 74 2.88 -19.09 15.66
CA ARG A 74 1.92 -17.99 15.73
C ARG A 74 2.58 -16.64 15.52
N LYS A 75 3.63 -16.34 16.27
CA LYS A 75 4.40 -15.09 16.12
C LYS A 75 4.99 -14.95 14.72
N GLY A 76 5.47 -16.06 14.15
CA GLY A 76 5.94 -16.12 12.77
C GLY A 76 4.85 -15.67 11.81
N ILE A 77 3.65 -16.26 11.90
CA ILE A 77 2.51 -15.90 11.05
C ILE A 77 2.14 -14.43 11.28
N GLU A 78 1.91 -13.98 12.52
CA GLU A 78 1.54 -12.59 12.85
C GLU A 78 2.51 -11.54 12.30
N SER A 79 3.78 -11.90 12.13
CA SER A 79 4.82 -11.00 11.59
C SER A 79 4.79 -10.85 10.07
N LEU A 80 4.05 -11.71 9.35
CA LEU A 80 4.00 -11.67 7.89
C LEU A 80 3.13 -10.51 7.41
N SER A 81 3.60 -9.82 6.37
CA SER A 81 2.72 -8.97 5.57
C SER A 81 1.71 -9.84 4.83
N VAL A 82 0.45 -9.42 4.79
CA VAL A 82 -0.65 -10.27 4.30
C VAL A 82 -1.25 -9.69 3.01
N PRO A 83 -1.26 -10.45 1.90
CA PRO A 83 -2.01 -10.07 0.71
C PRO A 83 -3.50 -9.94 1.01
N ALA A 84 -4.21 -9.03 0.33
CA ALA A 84 -5.64 -8.81 0.57
C ALA A 84 -6.48 -10.10 0.48
N ASN A 85 -6.12 -11.01 -0.42
CA ASN A 85 -6.82 -12.27 -0.67
C ASN A 85 -6.56 -13.36 0.39
N TYR A 86 -5.55 -13.18 1.24
CA TYR A 86 -5.16 -14.16 2.27
C TYR A 86 -5.45 -13.71 3.70
N LYS A 87 -6.18 -12.59 3.89
CA LYS A 87 -6.52 -12.08 5.22
C LYS A 87 -7.27 -13.09 6.08
N THR A 88 -8.26 -13.78 5.50
CA THR A 88 -9.05 -14.80 6.21
C THR A 88 -8.17 -15.97 6.61
N LEU A 89 -7.43 -16.54 5.65
CA LEU A 89 -6.48 -17.62 5.92
C LEU A 89 -5.47 -17.26 7.01
N HIS A 90 -4.89 -16.06 6.94
CA HIS A 90 -3.93 -15.58 7.93
C HIS A 90 -4.52 -15.56 9.33
N LEU A 91 -5.73 -15.00 9.47
CA LEU A 91 -6.43 -14.96 10.75
C LEU A 91 -6.70 -16.37 11.28
N GLU A 92 -7.16 -17.28 10.42
CA GLU A 92 -7.45 -18.66 10.80
C GLU A 92 -6.19 -19.43 11.22
N LEU A 93 -5.05 -19.21 10.55
CA LEU A 93 -3.76 -19.76 10.97
C LEU A 93 -3.34 -19.25 12.36
N VAL A 94 -3.47 -17.93 12.61
CA VAL A 94 -3.18 -17.34 13.92
C VAL A 94 -4.08 -17.94 15.00
N ILE A 95 -5.37 -18.09 14.72
CA ILE A 95 -6.34 -18.71 15.64
C ILE A 95 -5.97 -20.17 15.92
N ALA A 96 -5.64 -20.94 14.88
CA ALA A 96 -5.28 -22.35 15.02
C ALA A 96 -4.06 -22.51 15.94
N PHE A 97 -2.99 -21.75 15.70
CA PHE A 97 -1.82 -21.78 16.57
C PHE A 97 -2.08 -21.21 17.97
N ALA A 98 -2.95 -20.21 18.11
CA ALA A 98 -3.34 -19.69 19.42
C ALA A 98 -4.07 -20.76 20.26
N ARG A 99 -4.94 -21.56 19.63
CA ARG A 99 -5.60 -22.70 20.32
C ARG A 99 -4.59 -23.75 20.75
N ILE A 100 -3.66 -24.11 19.87
CA ILE A 100 -2.62 -25.10 20.22
C ILE A 100 -1.76 -24.57 21.38
N GLU A 101 -1.36 -23.31 21.34
CA GLU A 101 -0.64 -22.65 22.44
C GLU A 101 -1.45 -22.66 23.75
N GLN A 102 -2.75 -22.35 23.70
CA GLN A 102 -3.63 -22.44 24.88
C GLN A 102 -3.68 -23.85 25.44
N GLY A 103 -3.73 -24.87 24.57
CA GLY A 103 -3.81 -26.24 25.03
C GLY A 103 -2.51 -26.79 25.60
N VAL A 104 -1.35 -26.33 25.11
CA VAL A 104 -0.05 -26.58 25.77
C VAL A 104 -0.02 -26.00 27.19
N ASN A 105 -0.74 -24.91 27.43
CA ASN A 105 -0.82 -24.24 28.73
C ASN A 105 -1.87 -24.85 29.69
N GLY A 106 -2.56 -25.94 29.31
CA GLY A 106 -3.37 -26.72 30.26
C GLY A 106 -4.77 -27.13 29.79
N ASP A 107 -5.17 -26.82 28.57
CA ASP A 107 -6.47 -27.24 28.01
C ASP A 107 -6.26 -28.08 26.73
N GLU A 108 -5.91 -29.35 26.92
CA GLU A 108 -5.51 -30.29 25.85
C GLU A 108 -6.55 -30.42 24.73
N LYS A 109 -7.83 -30.13 25.00
CA LYS A 109 -8.88 -30.04 23.98
C LYS A 109 -8.55 -29.01 22.90
N ASN A 110 -7.93 -27.89 23.27
CA ASN A 110 -7.55 -26.84 22.33
C ASN A 110 -6.39 -27.24 21.42
N ILE A 111 -5.53 -28.20 21.82
CA ILE A 111 -4.54 -28.78 20.91
C ILE A 111 -5.25 -29.50 19.77
N GLN A 112 -6.24 -30.34 20.10
CA GLN A 112 -6.99 -31.07 19.09
C GLN A 112 -7.76 -30.12 18.17
N GLU A 113 -8.54 -29.20 18.75
CA GLU A 113 -9.31 -28.22 17.95
C GLU A 113 -8.42 -27.36 17.05
N GLY A 114 -7.24 -26.95 17.54
CA GLY A 114 -6.30 -26.18 16.74
C GLY A 114 -5.67 -27.01 15.61
N ASN A 115 -5.35 -28.28 15.85
CA ASN A 115 -4.88 -29.19 14.81
C ASN A 115 -5.97 -29.48 13.77
N ASP A 116 -7.22 -29.67 14.19
CA ASP A 116 -8.34 -29.88 13.29
C ASP A 116 -8.55 -28.67 12.36
N LEU A 117 -8.39 -27.45 12.88
CA LEU A 117 -8.39 -26.23 12.08
C LEU A 117 -7.23 -26.19 11.08
N LEU A 118 -6.00 -26.54 11.50
CA LEU A 118 -4.86 -26.61 10.57
C LEU A 118 -5.09 -27.63 9.45
N GLU A 119 -5.65 -28.79 9.77
CA GLU A 119 -5.96 -29.81 8.77
C GLU A 119 -7.08 -29.37 7.81
N GLU A 120 -8.10 -28.67 8.31
CA GLU A 120 -9.13 -28.08 7.47
C GLU A 120 -8.56 -27.01 6.53
N LEU A 121 -7.69 -26.15 7.04
CA LEU A 121 -6.99 -25.16 6.24
C LEU A 121 -6.15 -25.80 5.13
N LYS A 122 -5.42 -26.88 5.41
CA LYS A 122 -4.66 -27.63 4.39
C LYS A 122 -5.57 -28.25 3.32
N ARG A 123 -6.78 -28.69 3.69
CA ARG A 123 -7.77 -29.20 2.73
C ARG A 123 -8.31 -28.10 1.82
N GLN A 124 -8.62 -26.94 2.38
CA GLN A 124 -9.15 -25.80 1.62
C GLN A 124 -8.10 -25.18 0.69
N TYR A 125 -6.84 -25.17 1.12
CA TYR A 125 -5.73 -24.57 0.38
C TYR A 125 -4.67 -25.64 0.07
N SER A 126 -4.79 -26.25 -1.10
CA SER A 126 -3.94 -27.39 -1.53
C SER A 126 -2.43 -27.12 -1.50
N TRP A 127 -2.02 -25.86 -1.62
CA TRP A 127 -0.60 -25.47 -1.55
C TRP A 127 -0.01 -25.63 -0.14
N MET A 128 -0.82 -25.61 0.93
CA MET A 128 -0.37 -25.84 2.31
C MET A 128 -0.17 -27.32 2.66
N ALA A 129 -0.61 -28.24 1.79
CA ALA A 129 -0.45 -29.68 1.98
C ALA A 129 0.93 -30.21 1.53
N HIS A 130 1.80 -29.33 1.01
CA HIS A 130 3.12 -29.66 0.46
C HIS A 130 4.24 -29.10 1.36
#